data_AF-A0A2V9PDD6-F1
#
_entry.id   AF-A0A2V9PDD6-F1
#
_cell.length_a   1.000
_cell.length_b   1.000
_cell.length_c   1.000
_cell.angle_alpha   90.00
_cell.angle_beta   90.00
_cell.angle_gamma   90.00
#
_symmetry.space_group_name_H-M   'P 1'
#
loop_
_entity.id
_entity.type
_entity.pdbx_description
1 polymer ?
#
loop_
_entity_poly.entity_id
_entity_poly.type
_entity_poly.pdbx_seq_one_letter_code
_entity_poly.pdbx_strand_id
1 'polypeptide(L)'
;MRFSDQFEQRFAEMVTHYPTKRSVLVPTLLYAQDEVGFLSDEVIAELAGRLELTVLDVRNVISYYSMLTTKPRGKFNVQVCTNIACLLRGGEELLEHCEKKLG
;
A
#
# COMPACT_ATOMS: atom_id res chain seq x y z
N MET A 1 -14.75 -10.56 -1.92
CA MET A 1 -14.79 -9.17 -2.42
C MET A 1 -14.79 -9.12 -3.95
N ARG A 2 -15.41 -8.12 -4.59
CA ARG A 2 -15.19 -7.80 -6.02
C ARG A 2 -14.56 -6.41 -6.11
N PHE A 3 -13.41 -6.31 -6.76
CA PHE A 3 -12.77 -5.02 -7.06
C PHE A 3 -13.43 -4.33 -8.25
N SER A 4 -13.11 -3.06 -8.47
CA SER A 4 -13.54 -2.31 -9.64
C SER A 4 -13.07 -2.97 -10.94
N ASP A 5 -13.81 -2.77 -12.03
CA ASP A 5 -13.40 -3.29 -13.34
C ASP A 5 -12.03 -2.71 -13.79
N GLN A 6 -11.73 -1.47 -13.37
CA GLN A 6 -10.43 -0.83 -13.59
C GLN A 6 -9.30 -1.60 -12.88
N PHE A 7 -9.54 -2.07 -11.66
CA PHE A 7 -8.59 -2.90 -10.94
C PHE A 7 -8.38 -4.25 -11.58
N GLU A 8 -9.45 -4.90 -12.00
CA GLU A 8 -9.33 -6.20 -12.66
C GLU A 8 -8.49 -6.10 -13.95
N GLN A 9 -8.71 -5.05 -14.73
CA GLN A 9 -7.90 -4.78 -15.94
C GLN A 9 -6.42 -4.54 -15.59
N ARG A 10 -6.15 -3.71 -14.57
CA ARG A 10 -4.79 -3.38 -14.16
C ARG A 10 -4.06 -4.58 -13.57
N PHE A 11 -4.75 -5.39 -12.77
CA PHE A 11 -4.22 -6.62 -12.19
C PHE A 11 -3.85 -7.62 -13.29
N ALA A 12 -4.75 -7.85 -14.26
CA ALA A 12 -4.48 -8.74 -15.39
C ALA A 12 -3.24 -8.30 -16.19
N GLU A 13 -3.09 -7.00 -16.44
CA GLU A 13 -1.89 -6.44 -17.08
C GLU A 13 -0.63 -6.70 -16.24
N MET A 14 -0.63 -6.34 -14.96
CA MET A 14 0.55 -6.46 -14.08
C MET A 14 1.04 -7.90 -13.97
N VAL A 15 0.15 -8.89 -13.91
CA VAL A 15 0.53 -10.31 -13.82
C VAL A 15 1.39 -10.73 -15.02
N THR A 16 1.18 -10.15 -16.21
CA THR A 16 1.98 -10.48 -17.41
C THR A 16 3.41 -9.97 -17.34
N HIS A 17 3.71 -8.98 -16.50
CA HIS A 17 5.04 -8.39 -16.38
C HIS A 17 6.01 -9.24 -15.56
N TYR A 18 5.53 -10.27 -14.86
CA TYR A 18 6.32 -11.04 -13.92
C TYR A 18 6.32 -12.54 -14.26
N PRO A 19 7.48 -13.21 -14.13
CA PRO A 19 7.57 -14.65 -14.37
C PRO A 19 6.92 -15.48 -13.25
N THR A 20 6.68 -14.90 -12.07
CA THR A 20 6.04 -15.58 -10.94
C THR A 20 4.94 -14.73 -10.33
N LYS A 21 3.84 -15.37 -9.89
CA LYS A 21 2.71 -14.69 -9.23
C LYS A 21 3.11 -14.00 -7.93
N ARG A 22 4.07 -14.55 -7.19
CA ARG A 22 4.56 -13.94 -5.94
C ARG A 22 5.18 -12.56 -6.17
N SER A 23 5.82 -12.33 -7.31
CA SER A 23 6.50 -11.06 -7.63
C SER A 23 5.54 -9.89 -7.81
N VAL A 24 4.28 -10.13 -8.20
CA VAL A 24 3.28 -9.06 -8.40
C VAL A 24 2.58 -8.64 -7.10
N LEU A 25 2.89 -9.29 -5.98
CA LEU A 25 2.20 -9.08 -4.69
C LEU A 25 2.28 -7.62 -4.21
N VAL A 26 3.49 -7.05 -4.12
CA VAL A 26 3.67 -5.68 -3.59
C VAL A 26 2.95 -4.63 -4.46
N PRO A 27 3.11 -4.60 -5.80
CA PRO A 27 2.32 -3.72 -6.66
C PRO A 27 0.81 -3.88 -6.49
N THR A 28 0.34 -5.13 -6.39
CA THR A 28 -1.09 -5.42 -6.22
C THR A 28 -1.61 -4.90 -4.88
N LEU A 29 -0.86 -5.07 -3.78
CA LEU A 29 -1.23 -4.56 -2.46
C LEU A 29 -1.28 -3.03 -2.43
N LEU A 30 -0.32 -2.34 -3.07
CA LEU A 30 -0.34 -0.88 -3.18
C LEU A 30 -1.60 -0.42 -3.92
N TYR A 31 -1.90 -1.05 -5.05
CA TYR A 31 -3.03 -0.67 -5.89
C TYR A 31 -4.39 -0.99 -5.24
N ALA A 32 -4.50 -2.14 -4.56
CA ALA A 32 -5.69 -2.51 -3.80
C ALA A 32 -5.94 -1.55 -2.63
N GLN A 33 -4.86 -1.13 -1.96
CA GLN A 33 -4.92 -0.15 -0.90
C GLN A 33 -5.35 1.24 -1.40
N ASP A 34 -4.94 1.65 -2.61
CA ASP A 34 -5.36 2.93 -3.18
C ASP A 34 -6.85 2.94 -3.54
N GLU A 35 -7.39 1.80 -3.99
CA GLU A 35 -8.82 1.65 -4.27
C GLU A 35 -9.68 1.57 -3.00
N VAL A 36 -9.25 0.76 -2.02
CA VAL A 36 -10.06 0.43 -0.82
C VAL A 36 -9.75 1.34 0.37
N GLY A 37 -8.60 2.02 0.35
CA GLY A 37 -8.06 2.86 1.41
C GLY A 37 -7.09 2.14 2.34
N PHE A 38 -7.32 0.86 2.65
CA PHE A 38 -6.44 0.04 3.50
C PHE A 38 -6.61 -1.46 3.21
N LEU A 39 -5.68 -2.27 3.69
CA LEU A 39 -5.65 -3.71 3.49
C LEU A 39 -6.40 -4.43 4.62
N SER A 40 -7.73 -4.56 4.47
CA SER A 40 -8.56 -5.33 5.38
C SER A 40 -8.28 -6.83 5.28
N ASP A 41 -8.76 -7.60 6.26
CA ASP A 41 -8.63 -9.06 6.24
C ASP A 41 -9.31 -9.71 5.02
N GLU A 42 -10.43 -9.11 4.56
CA GLU A 42 -11.10 -9.54 3.33
C GLU A 42 -10.23 -9.31 2.09
N VAL A 43 -9.61 -8.12 1.97
CA VAL A 43 -8.68 -7.79 0.87
C VAL A 43 -7.49 -8.74 0.87
N ILE A 44 -6.91 -9.00 2.04
CA ILE A 44 -5.76 -9.90 2.19
C ILE A 44 -6.13 -11.32 1.75
N ALA A 45 -7.28 -11.84 2.20
CA ALA A 45 -7.73 -13.19 1.84
C ALA A 45 -8.00 -13.32 0.33
N GLU A 46 -8.64 -12.33 -0.27
CA GLU A 46 -8.93 -12.27 -1.71
C GLU A 46 -7.63 -12.30 -2.54
N LEU A 47 -6.67 -11.42 -2.21
CA LEU A 47 -5.41 -11.34 -2.94
C LEU A 47 -4.52 -12.57 -2.74
N ALA A 48 -4.54 -13.16 -1.55
CA ALA A 48 -3.86 -14.43 -1.27
C ALA A 48 -4.38 -15.55 -2.19
N GLY A 49 -5.71 -15.66 -2.32
CA GLY A 49 -6.34 -16.63 -3.21
C GLY A 49 -5.96 -16.42 -4.69
N ARG A 50 -6.00 -15.18 -5.18
CA ARG A 50 -5.67 -14.85 -6.58
C ARG A 50 -4.23 -15.14 -6.96
N LEU A 51 -3.30 -14.91 -6.02
CA LEU A 51 -1.88 -15.10 -6.25
C LEU A 51 -1.37 -16.49 -5.85
N GLU A 52 -2.26 -17.38 -5.41
CA GLU A 52 -1.93 -18.73 -4.91
C GLU A 52 -0.91 -18.67 -3.76
N LEU A 53 -1.11 -17.72 -2.85
CA LEU A 53 -0.29 -17.51 -1.65
C LEU A 53 -1.10 -17.78 -0.39
N THR A 54 -0.41 -18.02 0.72
CA THR A 54 -1.07 -18.08 2.02
C THR A 54 -1.38 -16.68 2.54
N VAL A 55 -2.40 -16.53 3.37
CA VAL A 55 -2.68 -15.27 4.09
C VAL A 55 -1.45 -14.84 4.91
N LEU A 56 -0.71 -15.79 5.47
CA LEU A 56 0.51 -15.52 6.25
C LEU A 56 1.62 -14.91 5.37
N ASP A 57 1.83 -15.43 4.15
CA ASP A 57 2.78 -14.85 3.20
C ASP A 57 2.46 -13.37 2.91
N VAL A 58 1.18 -13.07 2.66
CA VAL A 58 0.73 -11.70 2.38
C VAL A 58 0.92 -10.80 3.60
N ARG A 59 0.56 -11.28 4.81
CA ARG A 59 0.76 -10.51 6.04
C ARG A 59 2.23 -10.22 6.33
N ASN A 60 3.13 -11.18 6.08
CA ASN A 60 4.56 -10.97 6.26
C ASN A 60 5.09 -9.85 5.36
N VAL A 61 4.59 -9.76 4.13
CA VAL A 61 4.94 -8.66 3.21
C VAL A 61 4.36 -7.33 3.70
N ILE A 62 3.09 -7.32 4.13
CA ILE A 62 2.46 -6.11 4.68
C ILE A 62 3.22 -5.58 5.90
N SER A 63 3.66 -6.45 6.81
CA SER A 63 4.42 -6.03 7.99
C SER A 63 5.82 -5.51 7.68
N TYR A 64 6.38 -5.86 6.52
CA TYR A 64 7.73 -5.46 6.13
C TYR A 64 7.76 -4.06 5.49
N TYR A 65 6.76 -3.71 4.68
CA TYR A 65 6.72 -2.44 3.95
C TYR A 65 5.86 -1.40 4.67
N SER A 66 6.49 -0.32 5.13
CA SER A 66 5.82 0.79 5.84
C SER A 66 4.70 1.48 5.06
N MET A 67 4.71 1.40 3.73
CA MET A 67 3.68 2.00 2.86
C MET A 67 2.34 1.24 2.90
N LEU A 68 2.36 -0.03 3.33
CA LEU A 68 1.19 -0.89 3.41
C LEU A 68 0.58 -0.80 4.82
N THR A 69 -0.74 -0.60 4.91
CA THR A 69 -1.44 -0.52 6.19
C THR A 69 -2.65 -1.45 6.24
N THR A 70 -2.89 -2.02 7.41
CA THR A 70 -4.10 -2.78 7.73
C THR A 70 -5.14 -1.96 8.49
N LYS A 71 -4.84 -0.69 8.77
CA LYS A 71 -5.74 0.22 9.50
C LYS A 71 -6.28 1.30 8.56
N PRO A 72 -7.54 1.73 8.74
CA PRO A 72 -8.08 2.85 7.99
C PRO A 72 -7.18 4.09 8.05
N ARG A 73 -6.98 4.74 6.90
CA ARG A 73 -6.18 5.96 6.75
C ARG A 73 -7.03 7.07 6.13
N GLY A 74 -6.56 8.31 6.24
CA GLY A 74 -7.17 9.44 5.52
C GLY A 74 -7.12 9.25 4.01
N LYS A 75 -8.03 9.93 3.29
CA LYS A 75 -8.08 9.92 1.81
C LYS A 75 -6.75 10.33 1.17
N PHE A 76 -6.03 11.24 1.81
CA PHE A 76 -4.72 11.69 1.39
C PHE A 76 -3.69 11.32 2.46
N ASN A 77 -2.64 10.61 2.07
CA ASN A 77 -1.53 10.27 2.96
C ASN A 77 -0.36 11.25 2.74
N VAL A 78 -0.25 12.26 3.60
CA VAL A 78 0.80 13.28 3.53
C VAL A 78 2.06 12.75 4.22
N GLN A 79 3.10 12.46 3.44
CA GLN A 79 4.38 11.95 3.95
C GLN A 79 5.46 13.04 3.83
N VAL A 80 6.02 13.45 4.97
CA VAL A 80 7.08 14.46 5.03
C VAL A 80 8.44 13.76 5.15
N CYS A 81 9.38 14.12 4.28
CA CYS A 81 10.76 13.62 4.35
C CYS A 81 11.48 14.21 5.57
N THR A 82 11.98 13.35 6.44
CA THR A 82 12.80 13.72 7.61
C THR A 82 14.22 13.15 7.56
N ASN A 83 14.64 12.63 6.40
CA ASN A 83 16.03 12.20 6.19
C ASN A 83 17.00 13.40 6.22
N ILE A 84 18.30 13.16 6.44
CA ILE A 84 19.32 14.16 6.73
C ILE A 84 19.31 15.38 5.80
N ALA A 85 19.16 15.18 4.48
CA ALA A 85 19.13 16.29 3.53
C ALA A 85 17.88 17.18 3.69
N CYS A 86 16.73 16.57 3.97
CA CYS A 86 15.48 17.30 4.24
C CYS A 86 15.54 17.97 5.61
N LEU A 87 16.10 17.28 6.62
CA LEU A 87 16.26 17.80 7.98
C LEU A 87 17.12 19.08 8.00
N LEU A 88 18.26 19.08 7.30
CA LEU A 88 19.12 20.27 7.13
C LEU A 88 18.43 21.44 6.41
N ARG A 89 17.29 21.20 5.78
CA ARG A 89 16.48 22.18 5.04
C ARG A 89 15.18 22.55 5.73
N GLY A 90 15.00 22.13 6.98
CA GLY A 90 13.81 22.45 7.78
C GLY A 90 12.70 21.40 7.72
N GLY A 91 13.07 20.13 7.50
CA GLY A 91 12.10 19.04 7.33
C GLY A 91 11.27 18.74 8.58
N GLU A 92 11.82 18.97 9.76
CA GLU A 92 11.12 18.81 11.04
C GLU A 92 10.11 19.94 11.26
N GLU A 93 10.50 21.18 10.96
CA GLU A 93 9.65 22.36 11.01
C GLU A 93 8.49 22.25 10.01
N LEU A 94 8.73 21.66 8.84
CA LEU A 94 7.68 21.36 7.87
C LEU A 94 6.70 20.32 8.42
N LEU A 95 7.20 19.25 9.05
CA LEU A 95 6.35 18.24 9.68
C LEU A 95 5.48 18.88 10.77
N GLU A 96 6.08 19.64 11.68
CA GLU A 96 5.34 20.36 12.72
C GLU A 96 4.28 21.32 12.15
N HIS A 97 4.60 22.01 11.05
CA HIS A 97 3.65 22.89 10.38
C HIS A 97 2.46 22.09 9.82
N CYS A 98 2.73 20.94 9.19
CA CYS A 98 1.70 20.04 8.69
C CYS A 98 0.79 19.55 9.84
N GLU A 99 1.35 19.08 10.95
CA GLU A 99 0.59 18.63 12.13
C GLU A 99 -0.29 19.76 12.70
N LYS A 100 0.28 20.94 12.94
CA LYS A 100 -0.48 22.09 13.48
C LYS A 100 -1.63 22.54 12.56
N LYS A 101 -1.47 22.38 11.24
CA LYS A 101 -2.44 22.83 10.24
C LYS A 101 -3.51 21.78 9.92
N LEU A 102 -3.15 20.50 9.93
CA LEU A 102 -4.02 19.39 9.51
C LEU A 102 -4.67 18.65 10.69
N GLY A 103 -4.18 18.85 11.91
CA GLY A 103 -4.66 18.22 13.15
C GLY A 103 -3.97 16.91 13.45
#